data_AF-A0A9E2V9B6-F1
#
_entry.id   AF-A0A9E2V9B6-F1
#
_cell.length_a   1.000
_cell.length_b   1.000
_cell.length_c   1.000
_cell.angle_alpha   90.00
_cell.angle_beta   90.00
_cell.angle_gamma   90.00
#
_symmetry.space_group_name_H-M   'P 1'
#
loop_
_entity.id
_entity.type
_entity.pdbx_description
1 polymer ?
#
loop_
_entity_poly.entity_id
_entity_poly.type
_entity_poly.pdbx_seq_one_letter_code
_entity_poly.pdbx_strand_id
1 'polypeptide(L)'
;MILKVKTRSKTELIDITSEIQNLVRSSGIAEGFCMLYVPHTTAAVTINESADPSVKADILMILNKIIPWEAGYRHLEGNSSA
;
A
#
# COMPACT_ATOMS: atom_id res chain seq x y z
N MET A 1 6.53 15.85 5.43
CA MET A 1 5.27 15.98 4.68
C MET A 1 4.39 14.79 5.05
N ILE A 2 3.07 14.96 5.18
CA ILE A 2 2.14 13.87 5.53
C ILE A 2 1.13 13.73 4.39
N LEU A 3 1.03 12.54 3.81
CA LEU A 3 0.00 12.19 2.84
C LEU A 3 -1.08 11.36 3.54
N LYS A 4 -2.34 11.80 3.48
CA LYS A 4 -3.47 11.04 3.99
C LYS A 4 -4.05 10.18 2.87
N VAL A 5 -4.12 8.88 3.10
CA VAL A 5 -4.69 7.91 2.14
C VAL A 5 -5.98 7.35 2.74
N LYS A 6 -7.05 7.35 1.96
CA LYS A 6 -8.34 6.78 2.36
C LYS A 6 -8.57 5.47 1.63
N THR A 7 -8.63 4.37 2.38
CA THR A 7 -8.95 3.04 1.86
C THR A 7 -10.46 2.81 1.78
N ARG A 8 -10.87 1.87 0.93
CA ARG A 8 -12.28 1.51 0.68
C ARG A 8 -12.55 0.01 0.77
N SER A 9 -11.50 -0.80 0.86
CA SER A 9 -11.59 -2.26 0.91
C SER A 9 -10.62 -2.82 1.95
N LYS A 10 -10.86 -4.07 2.36
CA LYS A 10 -10.08 -4.72 3.42
C LYS A 10 -8.61 -4.95 3.00
N THR A 11 -8.39 -5.32 1.74
CA THR A 11 -7.07 -5.38 1.09
C THR A 11 -7.16 -4.54 -0.18
N GLU A 12 -6.29 -3.55 -0.33
CA GLU A 12 -6.33 -2.59 -1.43
C GLU A 12 -4.91 -2.12 -1.77
N LEU A 13 -4.60 -2.03 -3.06
CA LEU A 13 -3.39 -1.34 -3.54
C LEU A 13 -3.80 0.03 -4.07
N ILE A 14 -3.30 1.11 -3.45
CA ILE A 14 -3.60 2.48 -3.86
C ILE A 14 -2.35 3.06 -4.49
N ASP A 15 -2.44 3.47 -5.76
CA ASP A 15 -1.36 4.20 -6.41
C ASP A 15 -1.34 5.63 -5.86
N ILE A 16 -0.20 6.00 -5.28
CA ILE A 16 0.05 7.34 -4.69
C ILE A 16 1.13 8.11 -5.48
N THR A 17 1.53 7.61 -6.65
CA THR A 17 2.68 8.12 -7.41
C THR A 17 2.51 9.60 -7.76
N SER A 18 1.31 10.01 -8.18
CA SER A 18 1.02 11.39 -8.57
C SER A 18 1.10 12.35 -7.38
N GLU A 19 0.59 11.94 -6.23
CA GLU A 19 0.63 12.71 -4.99
C GLU A 19 2.07 12.85 -4.47
N ILE A 20 2.86 11.77 -4.51
CA ILE A 20 4.29 11.83 -4.15
C ILE A 20 5.05 12.73 -5.12
N GLN A 21 4.81 12.65 -6.42
CA GLN A 21 5.44 13.55 -7.41
C GLN A 21 5.11 15.02 -7.12
N ASN A 22 3.87 15.34 -6.76
CA ASN A 22 3.47 16.70 -6.41
C ASN A 22 4.14 17.19 -5.11
N LEU A 23 4.30 16.31 -4.12
CA LEU A 23 5.02 16.62 -2.89
C LEU A 23 6.52 16.85 -3.14
N VAL A 24 7.15 16.01 -3.95
CA VAL A 24 8.57 16.18 -4.32
C VAL A 24 8.76 17.48 -5.12
N ARG A 25 7.91 17.78 -6.11
CA ARG A 25 7.97 19.03 -6.87
C ARG A 25 7.81 20.25 -5.98
N SER A 26 6.87 20.24 -5.04
CA SER A 26 6.63 21.37 -4.13
C SER A 26 7.74 21.55 -3.08
N SER A 27 8.58 20.54 -2.86
CA SER A 27 9.74 20.64 -1.97
C SER A 27 10.91 21.46 -2.54
N GLY A 28 10.93 21.69 -3.86
CA GLY A 28 12.03 22.38 -4.54
C GLY A 28 13.35 21.58 -4.63
N ILE A 29 13.36 20.32 -4.18
CA ILE A 29 14.53 19.44 -4.27
C ILE A 29 14.69 18.97 -5.72
N ALA A 30 15.86 19.23 -6.32
CA ALA A 30 16.17 18.81 -7.68
C ALA A 30 16.73 17.38 -7.76
N GLU A 31 17.53 16.98 -6.77
CA GLU A 31 18.18 15.67 -6.71
C GLU A 31 18.29 15.19 -5.25
N GLY A 32 18.07 13.90 -5.03
CA GLY A 32 18.14 13.28 -3.71
C GLY A 32 17.30 12.01 -3.62
N PHE A 33 16.95 11.62 -2.39
CA PHE A 33 16.15 10.44 -2.11
C PHE A 33 14.76 10.82 -1.57
N CYS A 34 13.72 10.15 -2.05
CA CYS A 34 12.38 10.20 -1.48
C CYS A 34 12.14 8.96 -0.62
N MET A 35 12.15 9.13 0.70
CA MET A 35 11.86 8.04 1.64
C MET A 35 10.36 8.05 1.98
N LEU A 36 9.69 6.93 1.71
CA LEU A 36 8.30 6.71 2.09
C LEU A 36 8.24 5.80 3.32
N TYR A 37 7.40 6.16 4.28
CA TYR A 37 7.20 5.41 5.51
C TYR A 37 5.71 5.33 5.83
N VAL A 38 5.24 4.12 6.16
CA VAL A 38 3.88 3.87 6.60
C VAL A 38 3.89 3.62 8.12
N PRO A 39 3.27 4.49 8.94
CA PRO A 39 3.25 4.36 10.40
C PRO A 39 2.19 3.37 10.88
N HIS A 40 1.83 2.37 10.07
CA HIS A 40 0.76 1.41 10.34
C HIS A 40 1.30 -0.01 10.21
N THR A 41 0.93 -0.90 11.14
CA THR A 41 1.40 -2.30 11.16
C THR A 41 0.64 -3.21 10.20
N THR A 42 -0.49 -2.75 9.67
CA THR A 42 -1.41 -3.49 8.79
C THR A 42 -1.49 -2.86 7.39
N ALA A 43 -0.43 -2.17 6.99
CA ALA A 43 -0.28 -1.56 5.67
C ALA A 43 1.21 -1.42 5.35
N ALA A 44 1.54 -1.39 4.05
CA ALA A 44 2.91 -1.29 3.58
C ALA A 44 3.01 -0.37 2.35
N VAL A 45 4.24 0.01 2.01
CA VAL A 45 4.57 0.62 0.72
C VAL A 45 5.27 -0.42 -0.13
N THR A 46 4.90 -0.50 -1.40
CA THR A 46 5.57 -1.34 -2.39
C THR A 46 5.70 -0.58 -3.71
N ILE A 47 6.60 -1.03 -4.58
CA ILE A 47 6.75 -0.55 -5.95
C ILE A 47 6.51 -1.74 -6.87
N ASN A 48 5.59 -1.58 -7.81
CA ASN A 48 5.26 -2.60 -8.81
C ASN A 48 4.74 -1.92 -10.09
N GLU A 49 4.34 -2.72 -11.08
CA GLU A 49 3.77 -2.22 -12.33
C GLU A 49 2.47 -1.43 -12.10
N SER A 50 2.35 -0.29 -12.79
CA SER A 50 1.15 0.57 -12.77
C SER A 50 0.47 0.72 -14.14
N ALA A 51 0.94 -0.01 -15.17
CA ALA A 51 0.40 0.07 -16.52
C ALA A 51 -0.82 -0.83 -16.72
N ASP A 52 -0.70 -2.13 -16.41
CA ASP A 52 -1.81 -3.08 -16.47
C ASP A 52 -2.53 -3.22 -15.11
N PRO A 53 -3.82 -2.83 -15.01
CA PRO A 53 -4.59 -3.01 -13.77
C PRO A 53 -4.74 -4.49 -13.35
N SER A 54 -4.55 -5.45 -14.26
CA SER A 54 -4.61 -6.89 -13.95
C SER A 54 -3.55 -7.31 -12.93
N VAL A 55 -2.36 -6.71 -12.98
CA VAL A 55 -1.25 -7.03 -12.07
C VAL A 55 -1.63 -6.73 -10.62
N LYS A 56 -2.24 -5.58 -10.37
CA LYS A 56 -2.79 -5.22 -9.05
C LYS A 56 -3.85 -6.23 -8.61
N ALA A 57 -4.73 -6.65 -9.51
CA ALA A 57 -5.79 -7.62 -9.19
C ALA A 57 -5.20 -8.99 -8.82
N ASP A 58 -4.19 -9.46 -9.56
CA ASP A 58 -3.53 -10.74 -9.33
C ASP A 58 -2.73 -10.75 -8.02
N ILE A 59 -2.03 -9.66 -7.70
CA ILE A 59 -1.35 -9.50 -6.41
C ILE A 59 -2.35 -9.60 -5.26
N LEU A 60 -3.47 -8.87 -5.35
CA LEU A 60 -4.52 -8.93 -4.32
C LEU A 60 -5.16 -10.31 -4.23
N MET A 61 -5.39 -10.97 -5.37
CA MET A 61 -5.92 -12.32 -5.42
C MET A 61 -4.98 -13.31 -4.72
N ILE A 62 -3.68 -13.30 -5.06
CA ILE A 62 -2.74 -14.27 -4.50
C ILE A 62 -2.49 -14.02 -3.02
N LEU A 63 -2.36 -12.76 -2.58
CA LEU A 63 -2.19 -12.42 -1.16
C LEU A 63 -3.35 -12.95 -0.32
N ASN A 64 -4.60 -12.68 -0.73
CA ASN A 64 -5.78 -13.17 -0.02
C ASN A 64 -5.94 -14.70 -0.09
N LYS A 65 -5.33 -15.36 -1.08
CA LYS A 65 -5.32 -16.83 -1.18
C LYS A 65 -4.30 -17.48 -0.24
N ILE A 66 -3.08 -16.92 -0.15
CA ILE A 66 -1.99 -17.52 0.64
C ILE A 66 -2.01 -17.10 2.11
N ILE A 67 -2.55 -15.91 2.41
CA ILE A 67 -2.77 -15.40 3.76
C ILE A 67 -4.25 -14.99 3.82
N PRO A 68 -5.17 -15.94 4.01
CA PRO A 68 -6.60 -15.64 4.05
C PRO A 68 -6.99 -14.99 5.38
N TRP A 69 -8.03 -14.16 5.36
CA TRP A 69 -8.56 -13.51 6.57
C TRP A 69 -9.13 -14.49 7.60
N GLU A 70 -9.67 -15.62 7.13
CA GLU A 70 -10.30 -16.66 7.96
C GLU A 70 -9.43 -17.93 8.00
N ALA A 71 -8.22 -17.80 8.54
CA ALA A 71 -7.26 -18.92 8.67
C ALA A 71 -7.19 -19.55 10.07
N GLY A 72 -8.04 -19.12 11.01
CA GLY A 72 -7.96 -19.54 12.41
C GLY A 72 -6.76 -18.95 13.17
N TYR A 73 -6.39 -17.70 12.87
CA TYR A 73 -5.33 -17.00 13.59
C TYR A 73 -5.65 -16.86 15.08
N ARG A 74 -4.60 -16.95 15.92
CA ARG A 74 -4.73 -16.81 17.38
C ARG A 74 -4.96 -15.38 17.84
N HIS A 75 -4.59 -14.39 17.03
CA HIS A 75 -4.75 -12.99 17.37
C HIS A 75 -6.23 -12.60 17.31
N LEU A 76 -6.72 -12.01 18.40
CA LEU A 76 -8.16 -11.84 18.63
C LEU A 76 -8.77 -10.65 17.88
N GLU A 77 -7.98 -9.68 17.42
CA GLU A 77 -8.49 -8.48 16.73
C GLU A 77 -8.96 -8.76 15.29
N GLY A 78 -8.62 -9.94 14.73
CA GLY A 78 -9.07 -10.34 13.40
C GLY A 78 -8.31 -9.70 12.23
N ASN A 79 -7.12 -9.14 12.48
CA ASN A 79 -6.28 -8.46 11.49
C ASN A 79 -4.91 -9.12 11.26
N SER A 80 -4.66 -10.36 11.73
CA SER A 80 -3.38 -11.05 11.52
C SER A 80 -2.98 -11.23 10.06
N SER A 81 -3.96 -11.24 9.16
CA SER A 81 -3.72 -11.34 7.72
C SER A 81 -3.22 -10.04 7.09
N ALA A 82 -3.34 -8.92 7.80
CA ALA A 82 -3.12 -7.58 7.28
C ALA A 82 -1.64 -7.16 7.31
#